data_AF-A0A2J6W5K0-F1
#
_entry.id   AF-A0A2J6W5K0-F1
#
_cell.length_a   1.000
_cell.length_b   1.000
_cell.length_c   1.000
_cell.angle_alpha   90.00
_cell.angle_beta   90.00
_cell.angle_gamma   90.00
#
_symmetry.space_group_name_H-M   'P 1'
#
loop_
_entity.id
_entity.type
_entity.pdbx_description
1 polymer ?
#
loop_
_entity_poly.entity_id
_entity_poly.type
_entity_poly.pdbx_seq_one_letter_code
_entity_poly.pdbx_strand_id
1 'polypeptide(L)'
;MLISVQEIPKVAVEEMNEIHSTEVDMVNKLYEKISEWENDKSKEQEVLTIFEEFLKDVVDHFLFEESMMRESNFFAYPMHKSEHDRVLFELKSIEKTIKEKKDFKMLKEYLLYNFKPWLISHVKTMDTVTAMYLSNFF
;
A
#
# COMPACT_ATOMS: atom_id res chain seq x y z
N MET A 1 7.44 7.56 11.90
CA MET A 1 7.45 6.26 11.19
C MET A 1 6.40 5.31 11.76
N LEU A 2 5.56 4.76 10.89
CA LEU A 2 4.53 3.76 11.17
C LEU A 2 5.03 2.32 10.96
N ILE A 3 5.78 2.09 9.88
CA ILE A 3 6.33 0.79 9.47
C ILE A 3 7.83 0.92 9.29
N SER A 4 8.60 0.07 9.97
CA SER A 4 10.03 -0.09 9.68
C SER A 4 10.19 -1.01 8.47
N VAL A 5 11.07 -0.67 7.53
CA VAL A 5 11.32 -1.51 6.34
C VAL A 5 11.81 -2.92 6.72
N GLN A 6 12.42 -3.09 7.90
CA GLN A 6 12.82 -4.40 8.43
C GLN A 6 11.62 -5.29 8.82
N GLU A 7 10.42 -4.73 8.98
CA GLU A 7 9.17 -5.49 9.18
C GLU A 7 8.67 -6.14 7.89
N ILE A 8 9.13 -5.68 6.72
CA ILE A 8 8.77 -6.22 5.42
C ILE A 8 9.78 -7.29 5.00
N PRO A 9 9.38 -8.55 4.80
CA PRO A 9 10.29 -9.57 4.32
C PRO A 9 10.66 -9.32 2.86
N LYS A 10 11.92 -9.56 2.52
CA LYS A 10 12.36 -9.60 1.12
C LYS A 10 11.76 -10.82 0.41
N VAL A 11 11.34 -10.63 -0.83
CA VAL A 11 10.84 -11.68 -1.74
C VAL A 11 11.87 -11.99 -2.84
N ALA A 12 11.62 -13.05 -3.62
CA ALA A 12 12.59 -13.60 -4.57
C ALA A 12 12.86 -12.72 -5.82
N VAL A 13 12.03 -11.70 -6.07
CA VAL A 13 12.14 -10.77 -7.21
C VAL A 13 12.53 -9.40 -6.66
N GLU A 14 13.65 -8.82 -7.10
CA GLU A 14 14.19 -7.60 -6.49
C GLU A 14 13.35 -6.36 -6.81
N GLU A 15 12.77 -6.29 -8.00
CA GLU A 15 11.88 -5.21 -8.42
C GLU A 15 10.66 -5.09 -7.49
N MET A 16 10.13 -6.22 -7.01
CA MET A 16 9.05 -6.20 -6.00
C MET A 16 9.55 -5.61 -4.67
N ASN A 17 10.78 -5.95 -4.26
CA ASN A 17 11.36 -5.42 -3.03
C ASN A 17 11.59 -3.90 -3.08
N GLU A 18 11.94 -3.35 -4.25
CA GLU A 18 12.08 -1.90 -4.46
C GLU A 18 10.74 -1.18 -4.33
N ILE A 19 9.69 -1.77 -4.91
CA ILE A 19 8.32 -1.24 -4.81
C ILE A 19 7.80 -1.32 -3.38
N HIS A 20 7.97 -2.44 -2.67
CA HIS A 20 7.57 -2.56 -1.27
C HIS A 20 8.29 -1.56 -0.36
N SER A 21 9.58 -1.29 -0.60
CA SER A 21 10.32 -0.26 0.13
C SER A 21 9.76 1.14 -0.14
N THR A 22 9.37 1.41 -1.39
CA THR A 22 8.76 2.70 -1.78
C THR A 22 7.41 2.89 -1.10
N GLU A 23 6.57 1.86 -1.09
CA GLU A 23 5.25 1.89 -0.43
C GLU A 23 5.37 2.12 1.08
N VAL A 24 6.36 1.49 1.74
CA VAL A 24 6.70 1.74 3.15
C VAL A 24 7.09 3.21 3.39
N ASP A 25 7.90 3.79 2.51
CA ASP A 25 8.29 5.20 2.62
C ASP A 25 7.08 6.13 2.44
N MET A 26 6.20 5.84 1.48
CA MET A 26 5.00 6.62 1.21
C MET A 26 4.00 6.57 2.37
N VAL A 27 3.72 5.39 2.91
CA VAL A 27 2.79 5.25 4.05
C VAL A 27 3.35 5.90 5.32
N ASN A 28 4.67 5.84 5.53
CA ASN A 28 5.33 6.52 6.64
C ASN A 28 5.21 8.05 6.54
N LYS A 29 5.50 8.61 5.37
CA LYS A 29 5.35 10.06 5.09
C LYS A 29 3.92 10.51 5.30
N LEU A 30 2.94 9.75 4.77
CA LEU A 30 1.52 10.05 4.96
C LEU A 30 1.13 10.04 6.44
N TYR A 31 1.52 9.02 7.20
CA TYR A 31 1.21 8.92 8.63
C TYR A 31 1.81 10.08 9.45
N GLU A 32 3.02 10.51 9.12
CA GLU A 32 3.67 11.66 9.74
C GLU A 32 2.94 12.96 9.40
N LYS A 33 2.57 13.18 8.14
CA LYS A 33 1.81 14.36 7.71
C LYS A 33 0.46 14.47 8.38
N ILE A 34 -0.25 13.35 8.58
CA ILE A 34 -1.51 13.37 9.34
C ILE A 34 -1.25 13.77 10.80
N SER A 35 -0.14 13.31 11.40
CA SER A 35 0.24 13.67 12.77
C SER A 35 0.65 15.14 12.90
N GLU A 36 1.28 15.72 11.88
CA GLU A 36 1.53 17.17 11.80
C GLU A 36 0.21 17.94 11.74
N TRP A 37 -0.73 17.50 10.90
CA TRP A 37 -2.06 18.11 10.79
C TRP A 37 -2.90 18.02 12.07
N GLU A 38 -2.72 16.99 12.88
CA GLU A 38 -3.34 16.92 14.21
C GLU A 38 -2.93 18.09 15.11
N ASN A 39 -1.69 18.55 14.98
CA ASN A 39 -1.13 19.68 15.73
C ASN A 39 -1.35 21.04 15.04
N ASP A 40 -1.40 21.07 13.71
CA ASP A 40 -1.58 22.27 12.91
C ASP A 40 -2.53 22.01 11.72
N LYS A 41 -3.76 22.48 11.85
CA LYS A 41 -4.81 22.28 10.82
C LYS A 41 -4.52 22.97 9.49
N SER A 42 -3.57 23.93 9.43
CA SER A 42 -3.17 24.55 8.17
C SER A 42 -2.48 23.58 7.20
N LYS A 43 -2.04 22.42 7.70
CA LYS A 43 -1.40 21.34 6.92
C LYS A 43 -2.36 20.47 6.11
N GLU A 44 -3.66 20.74 6.13
CA GLU A 44 -4.70 19.94 5.42
C GLU A 44 -4.32 19.65 3.96
N GLN A 45 -3.88 20.66 3.21
CA GLN A 45 -3.54 20.49 1.80
C GLN A 45 -2.31 19.60 1.59
N GLU A 46 -1.32 19.66 2.49
CA GLU A 46 -0.15 18.78 2.42
C GLU A 46 -0.55 17.31 2.63
N VAL A 47 -1.49 17.04 3.56
CA VAL A 47 -2.02 15.68 3.79
C VAL A 47 -2.77 15.17 2.57
N LEU A 48 -3.60 16.02 1.94
CA LEU A 48 -4.32 15.64 0.72
C LEU A 48 -3.36 15.28 -0.41
N THR A 49 -2.35 16.10 -0.65
CA THR A 49 -1.36 15.84 -1.70
C THR A 49 -0.63 14.53 -1.47
N ILE A 50 -0.08 14.28 -0.26
CA ILE A 50 0.64 13.04 0.01
C ILE A 50 -0.29 11.81 0.00
N PHE A 51 -1.56 11.97 0.35
CA PHE A 51 -2.53 10.88 0.27
C PHE A 51 -2.87 10.51 -1.19
N GLU A 52 -3.01 11.50 -2.08
CA GLU A 52 -3.18 11.27 -3.52
C GLU A 52 -1.95 10.57 -4.13
N GLU A 53 -0.74 11.00 -3.75
CA GLU A 53 0.50 10.35 -4.18
C GLU A 53 0.60 8.90 -3.68
N PHE A 54 0.28 8.66 -2.40
CA PHE A 54 0.24 7.31 -1.82
C PHE A 54 -0.78 6.41 -2.52
N LEU A 55 -2.00 6.91 -2.77
CA LEU A 55 -3.03 6.13 -3.47
C LEU A 55 -2.59 5.77 -4.90
N LYS A 56 -1.91 6.69 -5.58
CA LYS A 56 -1.34 6.42 -6.91
C LYS A 56 -0.25 5.34 -6.84
N ASP A 57 0.65 5.42 -5.86
CA ASP A 57 1.72 4.44 -5.64
C ASP A 57 1.16 3.03 -5.42
N VAL A 58 0.15 2.87 -4.55
CA VAL A 58 -0.55 1.59 -4.32
C VAL A 58 -1.16 1.04 -5.61
N VAL A 59 -1.78 1.90 -6.43
CA VAL A 59 -2.37 1.47 -7.71
C VAL A 59 -1.27 1.00 -8.68
N ASP A 60 -0.17 1.74 -8.79
CA ASP A 60 0.93 1.41 -9.70
C ASP A 60 1.63 0.11 -9.26
N HIS A 61 1.85 -0.07 -7.96
CA HIS A 61 2.35 -1.31 -7.36
C HIS A 61 1.45 -2.50 -7.74
N PHE A 62 0.15 -2.43 -7.46
CA PHE A 62 -0.75 -3.53 -7.78
C PHE A 62 -0.80 -3.80 -9.27
N LEU A 63 -0.82 -2.78 -10.12
CA LEU A 63 -0.81 -2.95 -11.58
C LEU A 63 0.47 -3.64 -12.07
N PHE A 64 1.61 -3.34 -11.48
CA PHE A 64 2.88 -3.98 -11.79
C PHE A 64 2.84 -5.48 -11.48
N GLU A 65 2.51 -5.85 -10.24
CA GLU A 65 2.44 -7.26 -9.84
C GLU A 65 1.36 -8.03 -10.60
N GLU A 66 0.18 -7.43 -10.78
CA GLU A 66 -0.90 -8.04 -11.55
C GLU A 66 -0.52 -8.28 -13.01
N SER A 67 0.30 -7.41 -13.62
CA SER A 67 0.79 -7.60 -14.99
C SER A 67 1.74 -8.78 -15.07
N MET A 68 2.70 -8.87 -14.16
CA MET A 68 3.60 -10.04 -14.05
C MET A 68 2.82 -11.34 -13.82
N MET A 69 1.82 -11.32 -12.93
CA MET A 69 0.97 -12.47 -12.67
C MET A 69 0.18 -12.93 -13.90
N ARG A 70 -0.38 -11.99 -14.68
CA ARG A 70 -1.10 -12.32 -15.92
C ARG A 70 -0.18 -12.88 -16.99
N GLU A 71 0.96 -12.23 -17.23
CA GLU A 71 1.92 -12.61 -18.27
C GLU A 71 2.54 -13.99 -18.03
N SER A 72 2.80 -14.32 -16.76
CA SER A 72 3.34 -15.62 -16.35
C SER A 72 2.29 -16.71 -16.16
N ASN A 73 0.99 -16.40 -16.28
CA ASN A 73 -0.12 -17.30 -15.95
C ASN A 73 -0.07 -17.81 -14.50
N PHE A 74 0.22 -16.92 -13.55
CA PHE A 74 0.25 -17.25 -12.12
C PHE A 74 -1.10 -17.82 -11.66
N PHE A 75 -1.05 -19.04 -11.12
CA PHE A 75 -2.23 -19.87 -10.85
C PHE A 75 -3.23 -19.24 -9.85
N ALA A 76 -2.76 -18.40 -8.93
CA ALA A 76 -3.58 -17.77 -7.90
C ALA A 76 -3.91 -16.30 -8.18
N TYR A 77 -3.69 -15.82 -9.41
CA TYR A 77 -3.95 -14.42 -9.81
C TYR A 77 -5.34 -13.89 -9.38
N PRO A 78 -6.45 -14.62 -9.59
CA PRO A 78 -7.78 -14.10 -9.21
C PRO A 78 -7.91 -13.82 -7.70
N MET A 79 -7.32 -14.69 -6.87
CA MET A 79 -7.35 -14.54 -5.42
C MET A 79 -6.43 -13.40 -4.96
N HIS A 80 -5.23 -13.30 -5.53
CA HIS A 80 -4.31 -12.20 -5.23
C HIS A 80 -4.93 -10.86 -5.59
N LYS A 81 -5.43 -10.72 -6.82
CA LYS A 81 -6.12 -9.50 -7.25
C LYS A 81 -7.30 -9.13 -6.36
N SER A 82 -8.04 -10.09 -5.84
CA SER A 82 -9.18 -9.78 -4.97
C SER A 82 -8.78 -9.08 -3.66
N GLU A 83 -7.59 -9.36 -3.12
CA GLU A 83 -7.06 -8.65 -1.95
C GLU A 83 -6.61 -7.22 -2.31
N HIS A 84 -5.98 -7.03 -3.47
CA HIS A 84 -5.67 -5.71 -4.02
C HIS A 84 -6.93 -4.85 -4.21
N ASP A 85 -7.95 -5.42 -4.85
CA ASP A 85 -9.21 -4.73 -5.12
C ASP A 85 -9.92 -4.35 -3.81
N ARG A 86 -9.85 -5.19 -2.77
CA ARG A 86 -10.39 -4.90 -1.44
C ARG A 86 -9.70 -3.69 -0.80
N VAL A 87 -8.37 -3.66 -0.78
CA VAL A 87 -7.60 -2.54 -0.20
C VAL A 87 -7.83 -1.24 -0.98
N LEU A 88 -7.83 -1.28 -2.31
CA LEU A 88 -8.15 -0.11 -3.13
C LEU A 88 -9.57 0.41 -2.87
N PHE A 89 -10.54 -0.48 -2.67
CA PHE A 89 -11.90 -0.08 -2.34
C PHE A 89 -11.99 0.61 -0.97
N GLU A 90 -11.29 0.08 0.04
CA GLU A 90 -11.21 0.68 1.38
C GLU A 90 -10.58 2.07 1.32
N LEU A 91 -9.44 2.23 0.65
CA LEU A 91 -8.75 3.51 0.48
C LEU A 91 -9.61 4.55 -0.25
N LYS A 92 -10.28 4.17 -1.34
CA LYS A 92 -11.21 5.06 -2.08
C LYS A 92 -12.43 5.46 -1.26
N SER A 93 -12.91 4.57 -0.40
CA SER A 93 -14.02 4.89 0.53
C SER A 93 -13.59 5.91 1.59
N ILE A 94 -12.35 5.79 2.08
CA ILE A 94 -11.73 6.76 2.98
C ILE A 94 -11.53 8.10 2.29
N GLU A 95 -11.01 8.11 1.05
CA GLU A 95 -10.84 9.31 0.23
C GLU A 95 -12.15 10.10 0.10
N LYS A 96 -13.25 9.41 -0.22
CA LYS A 96 -14.58 10.04 -0.29
C LYS A 96 -14.96 10.70 1.03
N THR A 97 -14.73 10.02 2.15
CA THR A 97 -15.05 10.55 3.48
C THR A 97 -14.21 11.78 3.85
N ILE A 98 -12.91 11.77 3.49
CA ILE A 98 -12.01 12.91 3.68
C ILE A 98 -12.51 14.12 2.88
N LYS A 99 -12.91 13.92 1.62
CA LYS A 99 -13.44 15.00 0.76
C LYS A 99 -14.70 15.65 1.33
N GLU A 100 -15.53 14.89 2.05
CA GLU A 100 -16.76 15.38 2.69
C GLU A 100 -16.51 16.06 4.04
N LYS A 101 -15.63 15.50 4.88
CA LYS A 101 -15.51 15.88 6.29
C LYS A 101 -14.24 16.65 6.65
N LYS A 102 -13.23 16.65 5.77
CA LYS A 102 -11.89 17.23 6.01
C LYS A 102 -11.24 16.74 7.31
N ASP A 103 -11.47 15.47 7.63
CA ASP A 103 -10.93 14.81 8.82
C ASP A 103 -10.15 13.56 8.40
N PHE A 104 -8.89 13.49 8.84
CA PHE A 104 -7.96 12.40 8.51
C PHE A 104 -7.83 11.36 9.62
N LYS A 105 -8.57 11.49 10.73
CA LYS A 105 -8.51 10.54 11.85
C LYS A 105 -8.80 9.10 11.40
N MET A 106 -9.84 8.93 10.58
CA MET A 106 -10.21 7.61 10.03
C MET A 106 -9.10 7.03 9.14
N LEU A 107 -8.42 7.87 8.35
CA LEU A 107 -7.28 7.44 7.55
C LEU A 107 -6.13 6.98 8.45
N LYS A 108 -5.79 7.76 9.49
CA LYS A 108 -4.74 7.39 10.44
C LYS A 108 -5.01 6.05 11.14
N GLU A 109 -6.24 5.84 11.59
CA GLU A 109 -6.68 4.58 12.21
C GLU A 109 -6.60 3.42 11.20
N TYR A 110 -7.06 3.63 9.97
CA TYR A 110 -6.96 2.61 8.92
C TYR A 110 -5.50 2.23 8.62
N LEU A 111 -4.60 3.22 8.48
CA LEU A 111 -3.19 2.95 8.23
C LEU A 111 -2.57 2.10 9.35
N LEU A 112 -2.91 2.41 10.60
CA LEU A 112 -2.37 1.74 11.78
C LEU A 112 -2.93 0.33 12.00
N TYR A 113 -4.24 0.16 11.85
CA TYR A 113 -4.93 -1.06 12.27
C TYR A 113 -5.34 -1.98 11.12
N ASN A 114 -5.33 -1.50 9.87
CA ASN A 114 -5.72 -2.28 8.70
C ASN A 114 -4.57 -2.38 7.69
N PHE A 115 -4.09 -1.25 7.17
CA PHE A 115 -3.11 -1.24 6.09
C PHE A 115 -1.75 -1.83 6.53
N LYS A 116 -1.17 -1.34 7.63
CA LYS A 116 0.10 -1.88 8.17
C LYS A 116 0.08 -3.40 8.37
N PRO A 117 -0.86 -3.98 9.13
CA PRO A 117 -0.87 -5.43 9.34
C PRO A 117 -1.19 -6.20 8.04
N TRP A 118 -2.04 -5.64 7.17
CA TRP A 118 -2.29 -6.23 5.86
C TRP A 118 -1.03 -6.29 5.02
N LEU A 119 -0.31 -5.18 4.83
CA LEU A 119 0.88 -5.10 3.99
C LEU A 119 1.95 -6.11 4.44
N ILE A 120 2.26 -6.15 5.75
CA ILE A 120 3.22 -7.09 6.31
C ILE A 120 2.79 -8.55 6.04
N SER A 121 1.50 -8.86 6.24
CA SER A 121 0.99 -10.20 6.02
C SER A 121 0.95 -10.57 4.53
N HIS A 122 0.58 -9.62 3.68
CA HIS A 122 0.43 -9.79 2.25
C HIS A 122 1.78 -10.11 1.61
N VAL A 123 2.79 -9.29 1.88
CA VAL A 123 4.17 -9.50 1.39
C VAL A 123 4.72 -10.84 1.86
N LYS A 124 4.53 -11.16 3.15
CA LYS A 124 5.00 -12.41 3.76
C LYS A 124 4.33 -13.67 3.19
N THR A 125 3.16 -13.55 2.58
CA THR A 125 2.36 -14.71 2.15
C THR A 125 2.14 -14.71 0.64
N MET A 126 1.31 -13.80 0.14
CA MET A 126 0.89 -13.78 -1.26
C MET A 126 2.04 -13.35 -2.17
N ASP A 127 2.77 -12.29 -1.83
CA ASP A 127 3.84 -11.77 -2.68
C ASP A 127 5.05 -12.69 -2.64
N THR A 128 5.33 -13.31 -1.49
CA THR A 128 6.37 -14.33 -1.38
C THR A 128 6.10 -15.49 -2.34
N VAL A 129 4.88 -16.04 -2.36
CA VAL A 129 4.51 -17.13 -3.28
C VAL A 129 4.53 -16.66 -4.73
N THR A 130 4.07 -15.43 -4.99
CA THR A 130 4.06 -14.83 -6.33
C THR A 130 5.49 -14.66 -6.84
N ALA A 131 6.38 -14.06 -6.06
CA ALA A 131 7.79 -13.88 -6.40
C ALA A 131 8.53 -15.20 -6.61
N MET A 132 8.27 -16.22 -5.77
CA MET A 132 8.85 -17.56 -5.95
C MET A 132 8.40 -18.23 -7.26
N TYR A 133 7.16 -17.98 -7.69
CA TYR A 133 6.68 -18.46 -8.98
C TYR A 133 7.37 -17.70 -10.13
N LEU A 134 7.38 -16.37 -10.04
CA LEU A 134 7.95 -15.46 -11.03
C LEU A 134 9.46 -15.63 -11.20
N SER A 135 10.20 -16.00 -10.16
CA SER A 135 11.66 -16.22 -10.24
C SER A 135 12.07 -17.37 -11.16
N ASN A 136 11.12 -18.15 -11.70
CA ASN A 136 11.40 -19.16 -12.72
C ASN A 136 11.29 -18.61 -14.15
N PHE A 137 10.86 -17.36 -14.31
CA PHE A 137 10.67 -16.67 -15.58
C PHE A 137 11.72 -15.57 -15.82
N PHE A 138 12.59 -15.34 -14.83
CA PHE A 138 13.70 -14.39 -14.86
C PHE A 138 15.04 -15.12 -14.72
#